data_AF-A0AA38IMQ0-F1
#
_entry.id   AF-A0AA38IMQ0-F1
#
_cell.length_a   1.000
_cell.length_b   1.000
_cell.length_c   1.000
_cell.angle_alpha   90.00
_cell.angle_beta   90.00
_cell.angle_gamma   90.00
#
_symmetry.space_group_name_H-M   'P 1'
#
loop_
_entity.id
_entity.type
_entity.pdbx_description
1 polymer ?
#
loop_
_entity_poly.entity_id
_entity_poly.type
_entity_poly.pdbx_seq_one_letter_code
_entity_poly.pdbx_strand_id
1 'polypeptide(L)'
;MSGSENHHFDFVLGTFEMSGLKSTQKSTVANFVQKFIAFPILLILFGLICTNLFYVESVLEMSATLQSLSTYGHAVMRKIVILRCCNIWEELHSDRGKFWRHDLFGKELGDGFRRKMLMLKCLCLTLPIMTVFVAIYYSVGPIIYHEQDLPQPCWVPKPEYLPVIYFFQCLYMFELAFMDCFVDSTFLLMCGELEIQFLLLKKTIQSVRIGENCNNKKEERCFQVLKGCTAFHFFLTDVHSKLNKGFSLFFFFQYLMTIEGICVQLYTINMVDLTWDQMLMAVIYIVAVLAQCCYGFLSASNIEVEVDDFVNEIYEIDWYNARTSQIPKHILFMMMNAQRLLYISGEGLFKVNRKTLLQVLVFFNKLELI
;
A
#
# COMPACT_ATOMS: atom_id res chain seq x y z
N MET A 1 28.00 -0.19 7.47
CA MET A 1 27.26 0.48 8.56
C MET A 1 26.27 1.46 7.93
N SER A 2 25.01 1.06 7.86
CA SER A 2 23.85 1.66 7.17
C SER A 2 22.93 2.43 8.13
N GLY A 3 23.50 3.06 9.16
CA GLY A 3 22.78 3.42 10.39
C GLY A 3 21.67 4.47 10.28
N SER A 4 21.68 5.37 9.27
CA SER A 4 20.72 6.48 9.23
C SER A 4 19.49 6.26 8.33
N GLU A 5 19.54 5.30 7.39
CA GLU A 5 18.47 5.11 6.39
C GLU A 5 17.34 4.16 6.89
N ASN A 6 17.56 3.46 8.01
CA ASN A 6 16.56 2.58 8.60
C ASN A 6 15.45 3.30 9.38
N HIS A 7 15.68 4.54 9.83
CA HIS A 7 14.76 5.30 10.68
C HIS A 7 13.35 5.53 10.13
N HIS A 8 13.19 5.47 8.80
CA HIS A 8 11.88 5.65 8.18
C HIS A 8 10.99 4.41 8.33
N PHE A 9 11.56 3.22 8.43
CA PHE A 9 10.83 1.96 8.52
C PHE A 9 10.73 1.41 9.95
N ASP A 10 11.50 1.96 10.90
CA ASP A 10 11.49 1.51 12.31
C ASP A 10 10.07 1.50 12.90
N PHE A 11 9.21 2.46 12.53
CA PHE A 11 7.83 2.47 13.01
C PHE A 11 6.98 1.34 12.40
N VAL A 12 7.17 1.04 11.11
CA VAL A 12 6.48 -0.05 10.41
C VAL A 12 6.92 -1.41 10.94
N LEU A 13 8.21 -1.54 11.26
CA LEU A 13 8.75 -2.75 11.88
C LEU A 13 8.25 -2.89 13.31
N GLY A 14 8.20 -1.80 14.07
CA GLY A 14 7.62 -1.78 15.41
C GLY A 14 6.16 -2.23 15.39
N THR A 15 5.34 -1.72 14.46
CA THR A 15 3.95 -2.17 14.32
C THR A 15 3.85 -3.63 13.87
N PHE A 16 4.74 -4.09 12.99
CA PHE A 16 4.78 -5.50 12.59
C PHE A 16 5.13 -6.42 13.76
N GLU A 17 6.11 -6.04 14.58
CA GLU A 17 6.54 -6.81 15.74
C GLU A 17 5.46 -6.84 16.82
N MET A 18 4.83 -5.69 17.07
CA MET A 18 3.68 -5.60 17.99
C MET A 18 2.48 -6.41 17.53
N SER A 19 2.28 -6.57 16.21
CA SER A 19 1.20 -7.41 15.68
C SER A 19 1.37 -8.89 16.04
N GLY A 20 2.58 -9.34 16.40
CA GLY A 20 2.88 -10.74 16.69
C GLY A 20 2.85 -11.66 15.47
N LEU A 21 2.78 -11.10 14.25
CA LEU A 21 2.64 -11.85 12.99
C LEU A 21 3.96 -12.12 12.26
N LYS A 22 5.10 -11.70 12.83
CA LYS A 22 6.45 -11.94 12.30
C LYS A 22 6.72 -13.45 12.13
N SER A 23 7.15 -13.86 10.94
CA SER A 23 7.40 -15.25 10.57
C SER A 23 8.63 -15.82 11.28
N THR A 24 9.68 -15.02 11.45
CA THR A 24 10.89 -15.45 12.18
C THR A 24 10.63 -15.67 13.66
N GLN A 25 9.50 -15.17 14.18
CA GLN A 25 9.09 -15.29 15.58
C GLN A 25 8.02 -16.39 15.77
N LYS A 26 8.19 -17.50 15.05
CA LYS A 26 7.27 -18.65 14.96
C LYS A 26 6.89 -19.31 16.29
N SER A 27 7.56 -19.03 17.41
CA SER A 27 7.32 -19.66 18.72
C SER A 27 6.65 -18.78 19.76
N THR A 28 6.21 -17.57 19.44
CA THR A 28 5.57 -16.70 20.44
C THR A 28 4.09 -17.02 20.57
N VAL A 29 3.61 -17.12 21.81
CA VAL A 29 2.17 -17.22 22.17
C VAL A 29 1.31 -16.21 21.40
N ALA A 30 1.84 -14.99 21.15
CA ALA A 30 1.17 -13.95 20.37
C ALA A 30 0.79 -14.40 18.95
N ASN A 31 1.66 -15.10 18.22
CA ASN A 31 1.39 -15.56 16.86
C ASN A 31 0.26 -16.60 16.86
N PHE A 32 0.27 -17.50 17.85
CA PHE A 32 -0.79 -18.49 18.05
C PHE A 32 -2.13 -17.82 18.36
N VAL A 33 -2.16 -16.87 19.30
CA VAL A 33 -3.36 -16.11 19.66
C VAL A 33 -3.91 -15.37 18.45
N GLN A 34 -3.06 -14.69 17.69
CA GLN A 34 -3.51 -13.91 16.53
C GLN A 34 -4.08 -14.78 15.40
N LYS A 35 -3.47 -15.94 15.12
CA LYS A 35 -3.90 -16.84 14.04
C LYS A 35 -5.09 -17.71 14.40
N PHE A 36 -5.09 -18.29 15.60
CA PHE A 36 -6.05 -19.34 15.97
C PHE A 36 -7.17 -18.86 16.87
N ILE A 37 -7.06 -17.65 17.44
CA ILE A 37 -8.09 -17.08 18.31
C ILE A 37 -8.65 -15.80 17.68
N ALA A 38 -7.81 -14.77 17.49
CA ALA A 38 -8.27 -13.48 17.01
C ALA A 38 -8.81 -13.53 15.58
N PHE A 39 -8.15 -14.23 14.65
CA PHE A 39 -8.64 -14.29 13.28
C PHE A 39 -9.99 -15.04 13.13
N PRO A 40 -10.21 -16.22 13.75
CA PRO A 40 -11.53 -16.85 13.74
C PRO A 40 -12.64 -16.00 14.35
N ILE A 41 -12.36 -15.27 15.45
CA ILE A 41 -13.36 -14.36 16.05
C ILE A 41 -13.71 -13.23 15.06
N LEU A 42 -12.73 -12.64 14.37
CA LEU A 42 -12.98 -11.65 13.34
C LEU A 42 -13.85 -12.21 12.19
N LEU A 43 -13.60 -13.45 11.76
CA LEU A 43 -14.42 -14.11 10.73
C LEU A 43 -15.84 -14.39 11.23
N ILE A 44 -16.02 -14.76 12.50
CA ILE A 44 -17.35 -14.94 13.10
C ILE A 44 -18.10 -13.60 13.09
N LEU A 45 -17.48 -12.51 13.54
CA LEU A 45 -18.11 -11.18 13.50
C LEU A 45 -18.48 -10.75 12.08
N PHE A 46 -17.57 -10.96 11.13
CA PHE A 46 -17.85 -10.70 9.73
C PHE A 46 -19.03 -11.54 9.22
N GLY A 47 -19.12 -12.81 9.62
CA GLY A 47 -20.26 -13.68 9.34
C GLY A 47 -21.58 -13.17 9.95
N LEU A 48 -21.55 -12.62 11.17
CA LEU A 48 -22.72 -12.00 11.81
C LEU A 48 -23.18 -10.73 11.05
N ILE A 49 -22.25 -9.93 10.53
CA ILE A 49 -22.56 -8.77 9.67
C ILE A 49 -23.19 -9.23 8.36
N CYS A 50 -22.59 -10.21 7.68
CA CYS A 50 -23.14 -10.79 6.45
C CYS A 50 -24.53 -11.39 6.68
N THR A 51 -24.74 -12.03 7.83
CA THR A 51 -26.04 -12.61 8.20
C THR A 51 -27.09 -11.52 8.40
N ASN A 52 -26.70 -10.36 8.94
CA ASN A 52 -27.59 -9.22 9.15
C ASN A 52 -28.25 -8.75 7.84
N LEU A 53 -27.54 -8.81 6.72
CA LEU A 53 -28.06 -8.42 5.40
C LEU A 53 -29.33 -9.19 5.00
N PHE A 54 -29.55 -10.40 5.52
CA PHE A 54 -30.75 -11.20 5.22
C PHE A 54 -31.96 -10.85 6.08
N TYR A 55 -31.77 -10.15 7.20
CA TYR A 55 -32.82 -9.82 8.16
C TYR A 55 -33.23 -8.35 8.15
N VAL A 56 -32.48 -7.51 7.45
CA VAL A 56 -32.75 -6.08 7.35
C VAL A 56 -33.94 -5.81 6.42
N GLU A 57 -34.94 -5.09 6.93
CA GLU A 57 -36.14 -4.72 6.18
C GLU A 57 -36.10 -3.29 5.63
N SER A 58 -35.37 -2.37 6.29
CA SER A 58 -35.29 -0.97 5.89
C SER A 58 -34.05 -0.68 5.05
N VAL A 59 -34.18 0.20 4.05
CA VAL A 59 -33.06 0.55 3.16
C VAL A 59 -31.95 1.31 3.91
N LEU A 60 -32.31 2.03 4.98
CA LEU A 60 -31.36 2.73 5.85
C LEU A 60 -30.53 1.77 6.70
N GLU A 61 -31.16 0.73 7.27
CA GLU A 61 -30.41 -0.32 7.96
C GLU A 61 -29.54 -1.11 6.98
N MET A 62 -29.97 -1.23 5.72
CA MET A 62 -29.22 -1.94 4.68
C MET A 62 -27.95 -1.17 4.35
N SER A 63 -28.04 0.15 4.15
CA SER A 63 -26.86 0.99 3.90
C SER A 63 -25.90 0.96 5.10
N ALA A 64 -26.41 1.04 6.33
CA ALA A 64 -25.58 0.93 7.53
C ALA A 64 -24.89 -0.45 7.64
N THR A 65 -25.58 -1.53 7.29
CA THR A 65 -25.01 -2.89 7.29
C THR A 65 -23.97 -3.08 6.18
N LEU A 66 -24.19 -2.51 4.99
CA LEU A 66 -23.20 -2.51 3.91
C LEU A 66 -21.96 -1.68 4.28
N GLN A 67 -22.12 -0.58 5.02
CA GLN A 67 -20.98 0.13 5.59
C GLN A 67 -20.19 -0.74 6.56
N SER A 68 -20.86 -1.47 7.45
CA SER A 68 -20.20 -2.44 8.33
C SER A 68 -19.48 -3.53 7.54
N LEU A 69 -20.11 -4.02 6.47
CA LEU A 69 -19.54 -5.02 5.57
C LEU A 69 -18.22 -4.51 4.95
N SER A 70 -18.21 -3.28 4.44
CA SER A 70 -17.01 -2.67 3.88
C SER A 70 -15.91 -2.50 4.94
N THR A 71 -16.21 -1.93 6.12
CA THR A 71 -15.21 -1.70 7.18
C THR A 71 -14.61 -3.00 7.70
N TYR A 72 -15.42 -4.01 8.03
CA TYR A 72 -14.89 -5.30 8.50
C TYR A 72 -14.31 -6.13 7.36
N GLY A 73 -14.77 -5.92 6.13
CA GLY A 73 -14.17 -6.46 4.91
C GLY A 73 -12.71 -6.00 4.77
N HIS A 74 -12.44 -4.70 4.97
CA HIS A 74 -11.06 -4.19 5.02
C HIS A 74 -10.23 -4.85 6.13
N ALA A 75 -10.79 -5.03 7.34
CA ALA A 75 -10.09 -5.68 8.44
C ALA A 75 -9.75 -7.15 8.14
N VAL A 76 -10.72 -7.93 7.67
CA VAL A 76 -10.53 -9.33 7.27
C VAL A 76 -9.49 -9.45 6.16
N MET A 77 -9.61 -8.62 5.12
CA MET A 77 -8.73 -8.68 3.96
C MET A 77 -7.30 -8.29 4.32
N ARG A 78 -7.10 -7.23 5.10
CA ARG A 78 -5.76 -6.84 5.58
C ARG A 78 -5.14 -7.94 6.44
N LYS A 79 -5.92 -8.56 7.33
CA LYS A 79 -5.45 -9.70 8.13
C LYS A 79 -5.02 -10.87 7.24
N ILE A 80 -5.81 -11.23 6.24
CA ILE A 80 -5.49 -12.29 5.28
C ILE A 80 -4.19 -11.96 4.54
N VAL A 81 -4.04 -10.73 4.05
CA VAL A 81 -2.84 -10.28 3.33
C VAL A 81 -1.61 -10.38 4.22
N ILE A 82 -1.67 -9.90 5.46
CA ILE A 82 -0.54 -9.97 6.40
C ILE A 82 -0.17 -11.44 6.68
N LEU A 83 -1.17 -12.30 6.95
CA LEU A 83 -0.94 -13.71 7.24
C LEU A 83 -0.33 -14.46 6.06
N ARG A 84 -0.84 -14.22 4.84
CA ARG A 84 -0.37 -14.88 3.62
C ARG A 84 1.00 -14.38 3.16
N CYS A 85 1.26 -13.09 3.34
CA CYS A 85 2.42 -12.43 2.74
C CYS A 85 3.56 -12.13 3.74
N CYS A 86 3.43 -12.49 5.02
CA CYS A 86 4.45 -12.22 6.04
C CYS A 86 5.90 -12.55 5.61
N ASN A 87 6.12 -13.70 4.97
CA ASN A 87 7.45 -14.09 4.47
C ASN A 87 7.97 -13.13 3.38
N ILE A 88 7.10 -12.70 2.46
CA ILE A 88 7.45 -11.76 1.40
C ILE A 88 7.89 -10.42 2.01
N TRP A 89 7.26 -10.01 3.10
CA TRP A 89 7.55 -8.73 3.74
C TRP A 89 8.90 -8.76 4.46
N GLU A 90 9.23 -9.89 5.09
CA GLU A 90 10.56 -10.13 5.66
C GLU A 90 11.64 -10.16 4.57
N GLU A 91 11.37 -10.80 3.43
CA GLU A 91 12.27 -10.78 2.27
C GLU A 91 12.47 -9.37 1.72
N LEU A 92 11.39 -8.62 1.48
CA LEU A 92 11.44 -7.23 1.04
C LEU A 92 12.25 -6.37 2.02
N HIS A 93 12.04 -6.55 3.32
CA HIS A 93 12.80 -5.85 4.34
C HIS A 93 14.28 -6.22 4.32
N SER A 94 14.61 -7.50 4.17
CA SER A 94 16.00 -7.95 4.05
C SER A 94 16.67 -7.43 2.78
N ASP A 95 15.93 -7.33 1.68
CA ASP A 95 16.45 -6.85 0.40
C ASP A 95 16.78 -5.35 0.45
N ARG A 96 16.12 -4.56 1.30
CA ARG A 96 16.49 -3.15 1.54
C ARG A 96 17.94 -2.98 1.98
N GLY A 97 18.51 -3.96 2.69
CA GLY A 97 19.92 -3.93 3.09
C GLY A 97 20.91 -3.90 1.91
N LYS A 98 20.44 -4.22 0.70
CA LYS A 98 21.22 -4.24 -0.55
C LYS A 98 21.02 -2.97 -1.39
N PHE A 99 20.14 -2.06 -0.97
CA PHE A 99 19.86 -0.82 -1.70
C PHE A 99 21.07 0.11 -1.71
N TRP A 100 21.16 0.92 -2.77
CA TRP A 100 22.18 1.95 -2.83
C TRP A 100 21.87 3.08 -1.87
N ARG A 101 22.93 3.64 -1.30
CA ARG A 101 22.85 4.76 -0.38
C ARG A 101 22.30 6.00 -1.08
N HIS A 102 21.50 6.78 -0.38
CA HIS A 102 20.88 7.99 -0.94
C HIS A 102 21.93 9.05 -1.34
N ASP A 103 23.09 9.05 -0.66
CA ASP A 103 24.18 10.00 -0.89
C ASP A 103 25.12 9.63 -2.06
N LEU A 104 24.78 8.62 -2.88
CA LEU A 104 25.65 8.11 -3.94
C LEU A 104 26.14 9.21 -4.91
N PHE A 105 25.30 10.23 -5.19
CA PHE A 105 25.63 11.37 -6.06
C PHE A 105 25.80 12.69 -5.29
N GLY A 106 26.12 12.60 -4.00
CA GLY A 106 26.36 13.77 -3.15
C GLY A 106 25.22 14.06 -2.18
N LYS A 107 25.55 14.88 -1.16
CA LYS A 107 24.72 15.10 0.01
C LYS A 107 23.42 15.86 -0.31
N GLU A 108 23.46 16.83 -1.22
CA GLU A 108 22.30 17.65 -1.57
C GLU A 108 21.17 16.81 -2.16
N LEU A 109 21.49 15.93 -3.12
CA LEU A 109 20.53 15.01 -3.71
C LEU A 109 20.03 14.00 -2.67
N GLY A 110 20.95 13.44 -1.87
CA GLY A 110 20.60 12.51 -0.79
C GLY A 110 19.67 13.13 0.27
N ASP A 111 19.88 14.40 0.63
CA ASP A 111 18.99 15.16 1.52
C ASP A 111 17.61 15.37 0.89
N GLY A 112 17.53 15.54 -0.42
CA GLY A 112 16.28 15.56 -1.18
C GLY A 112 15.50 14.24 -1.06
N PHE A 113 16.17 13.09 -1.22
CA PHE A 113 15.55 11.77 -1.06
C PHE A 113 15.09 11.51 0.38
N ARG A 114 15.91 11.85 1.38
CA ARG A 114 15.53 11.74 2.78
C ARG A 114 14.32 12.60 3.12
N ARG A 115 14.23 13.82 2.58
CA ARG A 115 13.06 14.69 2.75
C ARG A 115 11.81 14.09 2.14
N LYS A 116 11.91 13.49 0.95
CA LYS A 116 10.82 12.77 0.30
C LYS A 116 10.36 11.58 1.15
N MET A 117 11.27 10.75 1.63
CA MET A 117 10.94 9.62 2.52
C MET A 117 10.33 10.07 3.84
N LEU A 118 10.77 11.21 4.39
CA LEU A 118 10.15 11.83 5.56
C LEU A 118 8.71 12.28 5.27
N MET A 119 8.47 12.90 4.12
CA MET A 119 7.11 13.27 3.69
C MET A 119 6.20 12.04 3.57
N LEU A 120 6.68 10.97 2.94
CA LEU A 120 5.93 9.71 2.83
C LEU A 120 5.63 9.12 4.20
N LYS A 121 6.60 9.15 5.14
CA LYS A 121 6.38 8.74 6.54
C LYS A 121 5.31 9.60 7.23
N CYS A 122 5.30 10.92 7.01
CA CYS A 122 4.25 11.77 7.58
C CYS A 122 2.87 11.41 7.00
N LEU A 123 2.77 11.16 5.69
CA LEU A 123 1.53 10.70 5.06
C LEU A 123 1.08 9.33 5.57
N CYS A 124 2.02 8.43 5.86
CA CYS A 124 1.71 7.14 6.48
C CYS A 124 1.02 7.30 7.84
N LEU A 125 1.41 8.30 8.62
CA LEU A 125 0.88 8.53 9.98
C LEU A 125 -0.52 9.17 9.96
N THR A 126 -0.90 9.88 8.89
CA THR A 126 -2.25 10.48 8.82
C THR A 126 -3.33 9.41 8.71
N LEU A 127 -3.10 8.32 7.99
CA LEU A 127 -4.06 7.23 7.80
C LEU A 127 -4.56 6.61 9.12
N PRO A 128 -3.70 6.07 10.01
CA PRO A 128 -4.16 5.47 11.25
C PRO A 128 -4.80 6.48 12.21
N ILE A 129 -4.40 7.76 12.16
CA ILE A 129 -5.03 8.81 12.96
C ILE A 129 -6.50 8.97 12.54
N MET A 130 -6.78 8.99 11.24
CA MET A 130 -8.15 9.06 10.72
C MET A 130 -8.93 7.80 11.11
N THR A 131 -8.35 6.60 10.98
CA THR A 131 -9.01 5.34 11.37
C THR A 131 -9.31 5.29 12.87
N VAL A 132 -8.38 5.75 13.73
CA VAL A 132 -8.61 5.84 15.19
C VAL A 132 -9.74 6.81 15.52
N PHE A 133 -9.79 7.97 14.85
CA PHE A 133 -10.87 8.93 15.05
C PHE A 133 -12.24 8.33 14.69
N VAL A 134 -12.33 7.64 13.55
CA VAL A 134 -13.54 6.92 13.13
C VAL A 134 -13.90 5.79 14.10
N ALA A 135 -12.92 5.03 14.57
CA ALA A 135 -13.12 3.95 15.55
C ALA A 135 -13.68 4.49 16.87
N ILE A 136 -13.16 5.62 17.36
CA ILE A 136 -13.67 6.28 18.57
C ILE A 136 -15.11 6.73 18.37
N TYR A 137 -15.42 7.37 17.24
CA TYR A 137 -16.78 7.82 16.94
C TYR A 137 -17.78 6.66 16.99
N TYR A 138 -17.53 5.57 16.27
CA TYR A 138 -18.43 4.41 16.28
C TYR A 138 -18.48 3.70 17.63
N SER A 139 -17.36 3.62 18.35
CA SER A 139 -17.32 2.97 19.66
C SER A 139 -18.04 3.77 20.76
N VAL A 140 -18.23 5.08 20.58
CA VAL A 140 -18.89 5.95 21.56
C VAL A 140 -20.35 6.24 21.18
N GLY A 141 -20.69 6.19 19.89
CA GLY A 141 -22.06 6.43 19.37
C GLY A 141 -23.17 5.74 20.16
N PRO A 142 -23.13 4.40 20.37
CA PRO A 142 -24.11 3.66 21.17
C PRO A 142 -24.34 4.20 22.58
N ILE A 143 -23.29 4.74 23.21
CA ILE A 143 -23.34 5.27 24.58
C ILE A 143 -24.03 6.64 24.61
N ILE A 144 -23.85 7.46 23.56
CA ILE A 144 -24.40 8.81 23.48
C ILE A 144 -25.85 8.79 23.00
N TYR A 145 -26.12 8.07 21.92
CA TYR A 145 -27.40 8.18 21.23
C TYR A 145 -28.47 7.25 21.78
N HIS A 146 -28.12 6.25 22.61
CA HIS A 146 -29.01 5.25 23.26
C HIS A 146 -29.99 4.48 22.34
N GLU A 147 -30.15 4.88 21.08
CA GLU A 147 -30.93 4.25 20.01
C GLU A 147 -30.12 3.17 19.28
N GLN A 148 -28.79 3.18 19.44
CA GLN A 148 -27.89 2.20 18.84
C GLN A 148 -27.39 1.22 19.90
N ASP A 149 -27.62 -0.07 19.66
CA ASP A 149 -27.19 -1.15 20.55
C ASP A 149 -25.71 -1.54 20.34
N LEU A 150 -25.18 -1.32 19.13
CA LEU A 150 -23.85 -1.76 18.72
C LEU A 150 -23.13 -0.67 17.89
N PRO A 151 -21.79 -0.60 17.96
CA PRO A 151 -21.00 0.34 17.18
C PRO A 151 -21.23 0.24 15.67
N GLN A 152 -21.45 -0.99 15.18
CA GLN A 152 -21.76 -1.30 13.81
C GLN A 152 -22.88 -2.35 13.76
N PRO A 153 -23.91 -2.19 12.91
CA PRO A 153 -25.01 -3.14 12.83
C PRO A 153 -24.54 -4.55 12.46
N CYS A 154 -24.93 -5.52 13.26
CA CYS A 154 -24.72 -6.94 12.98
C CYS A 154 -25.81 -7.79 13.61
N TRP A 155 -26.01 -9.01 13.10
CA TRP A 155 -27.00 -9.92 13.65
C TRP A 155 -26.56 -10.43 15.03
N VAL A 156 -27.44 -10.33 16.02
CA VAL A 156 -27.19 -10.80 17.39
C VAL A 156 -28.06 -12.02 17.67
N PRO A 157 -27.47 -13.22 17.88
CA PRO A 157 -28.26 -14.44 18.11
C PRO A 157 -29.15 -14.38 19.35
N LYS A 158 -28.64 -13.76 20.43
CA LYS A 158 -29.34 -13.57 21.71
C LYS A 158 -28.87 -12.28 22.38
N PRO A 159 -29.75 -11.54 23.07
CA PRO A 159 -29.39 -10.28 23.76
C PRO A 159 -28.22 -10.42 24.74
N GLU A 160 -28.07 -11.59 25.37
CA GLU A 160 -26.98 -11.88 26.32
C GLU A 160 -25.57 -11.76 25.70
N TYR A 161 -25.44 -11.93 24.37
CA TYR A 161 -24.15 -11.82 23.68
C TYR A 161 -23.78 -10.40 23.26
N LEU A 162 -24.69 -9.43 23.43
CA LEU A 162 -24.51 -8.05 22.99
C LEU A 162 -23.25 -7.39 23.59
N PRO A 163 -22.95 -7.49 24.90
CA PRO A 163 -21.73 -6.89 25.47
C PRO A 163 -20.44 -7.51 24.91
N VAL A 164 -20.47 -8.81 24.60
CA VAL A 164 -19.31 -9.53 24.05
C VAL A 164 -19.05 -9.10 22.61
N ILE A 165 -20.10 -9.04 21.80
CA ILE A 165 -20.02 -8.57 20.41
C ILE A 165 -19.55 -7.12 20.38
N TYR A 166 -20.12 -6.25 21.22
CA TYR A 166 -19.70 -4.86 21.37
C TYR A 166 -18.19 -4.75 21.63
N PHE A 167 -17.69 -5.49 22.64
CA PHE A 167 -16.27 -5.47 23.00
C PHE A 167 -15.38 -5.85 21.83
N PHE A 168 -15.70 -6.93 21.13
CA PHE A 168 -14.89 -7.34 19.99
C PHE A 168 -15.01 -6.40 18.80
N GLN A 169 -16.18 -5.83 18.54
CA GLN A 169 -16.33 -4.83 17.48
C GLN A 169 -15.40 -3.62 17.71
N CYS A 170 -15.40 -3.07 18.92
CA CYS A 170 -14.48 -2.00 19.31
C CYS A 170 -13.01 -2.45 19.14
N LEU A 171 -12.66 -3.63 19.66
CA LEU A 171 -11.29 -4.17 19.56
C LEU A 171 -10.79 -4.23 18.12
N TYR A 172 -11.59 -4.78 17.19
CA TYR A 172 -11.18 -4.92 15.79
C TYR A 172 -11.18 -3.61 15.02
N MET A 173 -12.01 -2.63 15.38
CA MET A 173 -11.91 -1.29 14.79
C MET A 173 -10.59 -0.60 15.19
N PHE A 174 -10.13 -0.74 16.42
CA PHE A 174 -8.79 -0.27 16.80
C PHE A 174 -7.69 -1.11 16.16
N GLU A 175 -7.86 -2.43 16.06
CA GLU A 175 -6.89 -3.31 15.39
C GLU A 175 -6.73 -2.94 13.91
N LEU A 176 -7.81 -2.55 13.23
CA LEU A 176 -7.79 -2.08 11.85
C LEU A 176 -6.83 -0.88 11.67
N ALA A 177 -6.81 0.07 12.60
CA ALA A 177 -5.87 1.20 12.52
C ALA A 177 -4.39 0.74 12.55
N PHE A 178 -4.07 -0.30 13.31
CA PHE A 178 -2.72 -0.89 13.30
C PHE A 178 -2.42 -1.58 11.98
N MET A 179 -3.39 -2.31 11.42
CA MET A 179 -3.23 -2.98 10.12
C MET A 179 -3.11 -1.98 8.97
N ASP A 180 -3.88 -0.89 8.98
CA ASP A 180 -3.78 0.21 8.03
C ASP A 180 -2.37 0.81 8.08
N CYS A 181 -1.92 1.18 9.29
CA CYS A 181 -0.58 1.68 9.49
C CYS A 181 0.47 0.71 8.94
N PHE A 182 0.37 -0.58 9.22
CA PHE A 182 1.38 -1.53 8.79
C PHE A 182 1.37 -1.78 7.26
N VAL A 183 0.20 -2.12 6.70
CA VAL A 183 0.05 -2.52 5.29
C VAL A 183 0.31 -1.32 4.37
N ASP A 184 -0.39 -0.21 4.57
CA ASP A 184 -0.28 0.95 3.69
C ASP A 184 1.10 1.61 3.80
N SER A 185 1.66 1.71 5.01
CA SER A 185 2.99 2.31 5.17
C SER A 185 4.09 1.44 4.58
N THR A 186 4.01 0.11 4.72
CA THR A 186 4.96 -0.79 4.08
C THR A 186 4.94 -0.57 2.57
N PHE A 187 3.74 -0.55 1.98
CA PHE A 187 3.59 -0.33 0.55
C PHE A 187 4.13 1.04 0.12
N LEU A 188 3.69 2.11 0.78
CA LEU A 188 4.01 3.48 0.41
C LEU A 188 5.52 3.75 0.51
N LEU A 189 6.15 3.32 1.60
CA LEU A 189 7.58 3.51 1.80
C LEU A 189 8.42 2.61 0.89
N MET A 190 8.02 1.35 0.65
CA MET A 190 8.73 0.48 -0.29
C MET A 190 8.65 1.02 -1.71
N CYS A 191 7.49 1.54 -2.12
CA CYS A 191 7.35 2.19 -3.41
C CYS A 191 8.22 3.43 -3.55
N GLY A 192 8.21 4.31 -2.54
CA GLY A 192 9.04 5.50 -2.53
C GLY A 192 10.54 5.19 -2.56
N GLU A 193 10.96 4.15 -1.84
CA GLU A 193 12.34 3.69 -1.84
C GLU A 193 12.71 3.10 -3.21
N LEU A 194 11.90 2.22 -3.80
CA LEU A 194 12.12 1.70 -5.15
C LEU A 194 12.24 2.81 -6.20
N GLU A 195 11.37 3.82 -6.14
CA GLU A 195 11.41 4.99 -7.01
C GLU A 195 12.77 5.70 -6.90
N ILE A 196 13.26 5.94 -5.68
CA ILE A 196 14.59 6.53 -5.45
C ILE A 196 15.70 5.65 -6.03
N GLN A 197 15.62 4.32 -5.84
CA GLN A 197 16.63 3.41 -6.34
C GLN A 197 16.68 3.36 -7.89
N PHE A 198 15.53 3.44 -8.56
CA PHE A 198 15.49 3.58 -10.03
C PHE A 198 16.08 4.92 -10.49
N LEU A 199 15.82 6.00 -9.77
CA LEU A 199 16.40 7.30 -10.11
C LEU A 199 17.93 7.36 -9.89
N LEU A 200 18.44 6.70 -8.85
CA LEU A 200 19.87 6.51 -8.65
C LEU A 200 20.49 5.65 -9.78
N LEU A 201 19.79 4.61 -10.21
CA LEU A 201 20.18 3.77 -11.34
C LEU A 201 20.25 4.58 -12.65
N LYS A 202 19.24 5.41 -12.94
CA LYS A 202 19.24 6.35 -14.08
C LYS A 202 20.47 7.27 -14.07
N LYS A 203 20.71 7.95 -12.94
CA LYS A 203 21.88 8.83 -12.78
C LYS A 203 23.21 8.10 -12.94
N THR A 204 23.27 6.84 -12.54
CA THR A 204 24.48 6.00 -12.70
C THR A 204 24.73 5.70 -14.16
N ILE A 205 23.68 5.40 -14.93
CA ILE A 205 23.78 5.22 -16.38
C ILE A 205 24.21 6.50 -17.09
N GLN A 206 23.59 7.64 -16.76
CA GLN A 206 23.97 8.95 -17.32
C GLN A 206 25.45 9.32 -17.06
N SER A 207 26.05 8.78 -15.99
CA SER A 207 27.47 8.99 -15.70
C SER A 207 28.41 8.21 -16.64
N VAL A 208 27.91 7.22 -17.36
CA VAL A 208 28.68 6.40 -18.31
C VAL A 208 28.89 7.18 -19.61
N ARG A 209 30.05 7.83 -19.72
CA ARG A 209 30.45 8.58 -20.92
C ARG A 209 31.51 7.84 -21.75
N ILE A 210 31.09 7.34 -22.92
CA ILE A 210 31.94 6.65 -23.89
C ILE A 210 32.28 7.66 -25.00
N GLY A 211 33.33 8.45 -24.80
CA GLY A 211 33.77 9.43 -25.80
C GLY A 211 34.70 8.81 -26.86
N GLU A 212 34.83 9.47 -28.02
CA GLU A 212 35.69 9.05 -29.15
C GLU A 212 37.16 8.77 -28.73
N ASN A 213 37.65 9.47 -27.69
CA ASN A 213 39.01 9.33 -27.15
C ASN A 213 39.11 8.44 -25.90
N CYS A 214 38.14 7.55 -25.65
CA CYS A 214 38.22 6.59 -24.54
C CYS A 214 39.42 5.64 -24.71
N ASN A 215 40.29 5.57 -23.68
CA ASN A 215 41.31 4.52 -23.63
C ASN A 215 40.67 3.19 -23.20
N ASN A 216 41.34 2.06 -23.51
CA ASN A 216 40.81 0.73 -23.21
C ASN A 216 40.50 0.53 -21.71
N LYS A 217 41.26 1.19 -20.81
CA LYS A 217 41.01 1.11 -19.35
C LYS A 217 39.71 1.81 -18.95
N LYS A 218 39.40 2.96 -19.55
CA LYS A 218 38.17 3.73 -19.30
C LYS A 218 36.97 3.00 -19.89
N GLU A 219 37.11 2.44 -21.09
CA GLU A 219 36.07 1.60 -21.71
C GLU A 219 35.75 0.37 -20.85
N GLU A 220 36.77 -0.35 -20.37
CA GLU A 220 36.56 -1.48 -19.45
C GLU A 220 35.87 -1.02 -18.16
N ARG A 221 36.25 0.12 -17.58
CA ARG A 221 35.57 0.68 -16.41
C ARG A 221 34.09 0.98 -16.70
N CYS A 222 33.79 1.61 -17.84
CA CYS A 222 32.41 1.87 -18.27
C CYS A 222 31.63 0.55 -18.41
N PHE A 223 32.24 -0.48 -18.99
CA PHE A 223 31.61 -1.78 -19.14
C PHE A 223 31.32 -2.46 -17.80
N GLN A 224 32.23 -2.37 -16.83
CA GLN A 224 32.00 -2.88 -15.47
C GLN A 224 30.86 -2.13 -14.75
N VAL A 225 30.76 -0.81 -14.93
CA VAL A 225 29.64 -0.02 -14.40
C VAL A 225 28.33 -0.47 -15.05
N LEU A 226 28.29 -0.65 -16.38
CA LEU A 226 27.11 -1.15 -17.08
C LEU A 226 26.66 -2.53 -16.58
N LYS A 227 27.59 -3.45 -16.36
CA LYS A 227 27.28 -4.76 -15.74
C LYS A 227 26.67 -4.61 -14.35
N GLY A 228 27.23 -3.72 -13.53
CA GLY A 228 26.69 -3.38 -12.22
C GLY A 228 25.27 -2.83 -12.29
N CYS A 229 25.02 -1.88 -13.20
CA CYS A 229 23.69 -1.32 -13.45
C CYS A 229 22.69 -2.38 -13.90
N THR A 230 23.08 -3.29 -14.80
CA THR A 230 22.22 -4.40 -15.25
C THR A 230 21.89 -5.36 -14.11
N ALA A 231 22.88 -5.75 -13.30
CA ALA A 231 22.65 -6.60 -12.13
C ALA A 231 21.72 -5.93 -11.11
N PHE A 232 21.91 -4.62 -10.87
CA PHE A 232 21.06 -3.86 -9.96
C PHE A 232 19.64 -3.68 -10.51
N HIS A 233 19.47 -3.43 -11.81
CA HIS A 233 18.17 -3.38 -12.48
C HIS A 233 17.38 -4.68 -12.30
N PHE A 234 18.03 -5.84 -12.48
CA PHE A 234 17.40 -7.14 -12.24
C PHE A 234 16.97 -7.31 -10.78
N PHE A 235 17.81 -6.87 -9.85
CA PHE A 235 17.47 -6.88 -8.43
C PHE A 235 16.27 -5.98 -8.11
N LEU A 236 16.22 -4.74 -8.63
CA LEU A 236 15.06 -3.86 -8.43
C LEU A 236 13.78 -4.43 -9.05
N THR A 237 13.89 -5.07 -10.21
CA THR A 237 12.76 -5.76 -10.87
C THR A 237 12.25 -6.93 -10.02
N ASP A 238 13.15 -7.70 -9.41
CA ASP A 238 12.79 -8.79 -8.48
C ASP A 238 12.07 -8.26 -7.23
N VAL A 239 12.58 -7.18 -6.62
CA VAL A 239 11.93 -6.52 -5.48
C VAL A 239 10.55 -5.99 -5.86
N HIS A 240 10.41 -5.36 -7.02
CA HIS A 240 9.10 -4.93 -7.54
C HIS A 240 8.15 -6.11 -7.76
N SER A 241 8.65 -7.25 -8.28
CA SER A 241 7.84 -8.46 -8.46
C SER A 241 7.33 -9.03 -7.13
N LYS A 242 8.19 -9.08 -6.11
CA LYS A 242 7.82 -9.46 -4.73
C LYS A 242 6.77 -8.50 -4.15
N LEU A 243 6.96 -7.19 -4.35
CA LEU A 243 6.00 -6.18 -3.91
C LEU A 243 4.63 -6.37 -4.58
N ASN A 244 4.60 -6.56 -5.91
CA ASN A 244 3.37 -6.84 -6.64
C ASN A 244 2.69 -8.13 -6.13
N LYS A 245 3.43 -9.21 -5.94
CA LYS A 245 2.90 -10.49 -5.41
C LYS A 245 2.35 -10.35 -3.99
N GLY A 246 2.97 -9.51 -3.16
CA GLY A 246 2.54 -9.27 -1.78
C GLY A 246 1.26 -8.42 -1.68
N PHE A 247 1.02 -7.54 -2.65
CA PHE A 247 -0.06 -6.54 -2.60
C PHE A 247 -1.12 -6.69 -3.70
N SER A 248 -0.98 -7.65 -4.63
CA SER A 248 -1.95 -7.84 -5.72
C SER A 248 -3.37 -8.11 -5.20
N LEU A 249 -3.49 -9.02 -4.24
CA LEU A 249 -4.75 -9.36 -3.59
C LEU A 249 -5.31 -8.18 -2.80
N PHE A 250 -4.42 -7.45 -2.11
CA PHE A 250 -4.78 -6.28 -1.34
C PHE A 250 -5.45 -5.23 -2.23
N PHE A 251 -4.84 -4.87 -3.36
CA PHE A 251 -5.40 -3.85 -4.25
C PHE A 251 -6.72 -4.27 -4.89
N PHE A 252 -6.87 -5.55 -5.23
CA PHE A 252 -8.12 -6.06 -5.76
C PHE A 252 -9.28 -5.85 -4.77
N PHE A 253 -9.11 -6.27 -3.52
CA PHE A 253 -10.14 -6.10 -2.50
C PHE A 253 -10.29 -4.67 -2.02
N GLN A 254 -9.20 -3.91 -1.88
CA GLN A 254 -9.25 -2.49 -1.54
C GLN A 254 -10.10 -1.73 -2.56
N TYR A 255 -9.96 -2.04 -3.86
CA TYR A 255 -10.74 -1.43 -4.92
C TYR A 255 -12.24 -1.76 -4.80
N LEU A 256 -12.59 -3.03 -4.60
CA LEU A 256 -14.00 -3.46 -4.44
C LEU A 256 -14.66 -2.80 -3.23
N MET A 257 -14.01 -2.87 -2.07
CA MET A 257 -14.53 -2.30 -0.82
C MET A 257 -14.61 -0.77 -0.87
N THR A 258 -13.70 -0.12 -1.61
CA THR A 258 -13.75 1.34 -1.85
C THR A 258 -14.96 1.74 -2.68
N ILE A 259 -15.24 1.02 -3.78
CA ILE A 259 -16.40 1.30 -4.62
C ILE A 259 -17.68 1.12 -3.83
N GLU A 260 -17.80 -0.02 -3.15
CA GLU A 260 -18.94 -0.31 -2.28
C GLU A 260 -19.11 0.79 -1.21
N GLY A 261 -18.06 1.08 -0.45
CA GLY A 261 -18.09 2.03 0.65
C GLY A 261 -18.45 3.44 0.21
N ILE A 262 -17.86 3.94 -0.89
CA ILE A 262 -18.18 5.27 -1.41
C ILE A 262 -19.62 5.32 -1.93
N CYS A 263 -20.09 4.31 -2.67
CA CYS A 263 -21.48 4.26 -3.13
C CYS A 263 -22.47 4.31 -1.97
N VAL A 264 -22.21 3.56 -0.89
CA VAL A 264 -23.03 3.57 0.32
C VAL A 264 -22.99 4.94 1.00
N GLN A 265 -21.82 5.57 1.16
CA GLN A 265 -21.74 6.89 1.79
C GLN A 265 -22.40 7.99 0.95
N LEU A 266 -22.26 7.96 -0.37
CA LEU A 266 -22.95 8.90 -1.26
C LEU A 266 -24.46 8.74 -1.16
N TYR A 267 -24.97 7.50 -1.06
CA TYR A 267 -26.38 7.24 -0.83
C TYR A 267 -26.84 7.83 0.52
N THR A 268 -26.06 7.62 1.59
CA THR A 268 -26.35 8.18 2.92
C THR A 268 -26.38 9.71 2.89
N ILE A 269 -25.44 10.36 2.20
CA ILE A 269 -25.39 11.84 2.08
C ILE A 269 -26.62 12.40 1.36
N ASN A 270 -27.17 11.67 0.39
CA ASN A 270 -28.34 12.10 -0.38
C ASN A 270 -29.69 11.85 0.33
N MET A 271 -29.68 11.34 1.57
CA MET A 271 -30.91 11.16 2.34
C MET A 271 -31.46 12.48 2.87
N VAL A 272 -32.78 12.64 2.79
CA VAL A 272 -33.50 13.88 3.13
C VAL A 272 -33.43 14.20 4.64
N ASP A 273 -33.33 13.19 5.51
CA ASP A 273 -33.42 13.34 6.97
C ASP A 273 -32.07 13.20 7.69
N LEU A 274 -30.95 13.55 7.03
CA LEU A 274 -29.62 13.33 7.58
C LEU A 274 -29.24 14.37 8.66
N THR A 275 -28.75 13.89 9.79
CA THR A 275 -28.17 14.74 10.84
C THR A 275 -26.78 15.26 10.44
N TRP A 276 -26.39 16.42 10.94
CA TRP A 276 -25.10 17.05 10.59
C TRP A 276 -23.88 16.19 10.94
N ASP A 277 -23.95 15.43 12.04
CA ASP A 277 -22.91 14.52 12.48
C ASP A 277 -22.77 13.31 11.55
N GLN A 278 -23.89 12.72 11.10
CA GLN A 278 -23.87 11.65 10.11
C GLN A 278 -23.29 12.12 8.77
N MET A 279 -23.66 13.32 8.31
CA MET A 279 -23.11 13.92 7.09
C MET A 279 -21.60 14.10 7.19
N LEU A 280 -21.12 14.69 8.30
CA LEU A 280 -19.71 14.93 8.54
C LEU A 280 -18.92 13.61 8.53
N MET A 281 -19.45 12.57 9.17
CA MET A 281 -18.79 11.27 9.24
C MET A 281 -18.75 10.55 7.90
N ALA A 282 -19.81 10.65 7.10
CA ALA A 282 -19.83 10.11 5.74
C ALA A 282 -18.78 10.79 4.85
N VAL A 283 -18.64 12.13 4.93
CA VAL A 283 -17.62 12.88 4.21
C VAL A 283 -16.21 12.49 4.68
N ILE A 284 -15.98 12.39 5.99
CA ILE A 284 -14.69 11.95 6.56
C ILE A 284 -14.33 10.55 6.06
N TYR A 285 -15.29 9.62 6.02
CA TYR A 285 -15.09 8.28 5.51
C TYR A 285 -14.69 8.29 4.03
N ILE A 286 -15.44 9.01 3.18
CA ILE A 286 -15.13 9.12 1.74
C ILE A 286 -13.72 9.69 1.55
N VAL A 287 -13.37 10.77 2.24
CA VAL A 287 -12.04 11.39 2.15
C VAL A 287 -10.96 10.43 2.62
N ALA A 288 -11.18 9.68 3.71
CA ALA A 288 -10.21 8.72 4.22
C ALA A 288 -9.94 7.58 3.24
N VAL A 289 -11.01 6.97 2.71
CA VAL A 289 -10.90 5.85 1.75
C VAL A 289 -10.29 6.31 0.42
N LEU A 290 -10.67 7.49 -0.07
CA LEU A 290 -10.06 8.08 -1.26
C LEU A 290 -8.58 8.42 -1.04
N ALA A 291 -8.21 8.93 0.14
CA ALA A 291 -6.81 9.19 0.47
C ALA A 291 -5.98 7.89 0.48
N GLN A 292 -6.49 6.81 1.08
CA GLN A 292 -5.85 5.49 1.04
C GLN A 292 -5.60 5.02 -0.40
N CYS A 293 -6.63 5.11 -1.26
CA CYS A 293 -6.51 4.76 -2.68
C CYS A 293 -5.51 5.66 -3.42
N CYS A 294 -5.57 6.98 -3.20
CA CYS A 294 -4.63 7.93 -3.79
C CYS A 294 -3.17 7.58 -3.44
N TYR A 295 -2.87 7.30 -2.18
CA TYR A 295 -1.51 6.98 -1.75
C TYR A 295 -0.99 5.70 -2.42
N GLY A 296 -1.79 4.64 -2.47
CA GLY A 296 -1.40 3.41 -3.16
C GLY A 296 -1.19 3.60 -4.66
N PHE A 297 -2.16 4.21 -5.35
CA PHE A 297 -2.17 4.30 -6.81
C PHE A 297 -1.16 5.32 -7.34
N LEU A 298 -0.93 6.44 -6.63
CA LEU A 298 0.07 7.43 -7.02
C LEU A 298 1.48 6.86 -6.90
N SER A 299 1.78 6.18 -5.80
CA SER A 299 3.12 5.62 -5.57
C SER A 299 3.45 4.47 -6.51
N ALA A 300 2.48 3.60 -6.81
CA ALA A 300 2.65 2.58 -7.86
C ALA A 300 2.94 3.21 -9.23
N SER A 301 2.18 4.26 -9.58
CA SER A 301 2.33 4.94 -10.86
C SER A 301 3.64 5.72 -10.99
N ASN A 302 4.21 6.22 -9.89
CA ASN A 302 5.52 6.89 -9.94
C ASN A 302 6.62 5.92 -10.37
N ILE A 303 6.60 4.68 -9.86
CA ILE A 303 7.57 3.65 -10.26
C ILE A 303 7.44 3.34 -11.75
N GLU A 304 6.20 3.18 -12.25
CA GLU A 304 5.93 2.94 -13.68
C GLU A 304 6.56 4.04 -14.54
N VAL A 305 6.38 5.32 -14.16
CA VAL A 305 6.97 6.47 -14.86
C VAL A 305 8.50 6.44 -14.83
N GLU A 306 9.10 6.17 -13.66
CA GLU A 306 10.56 6.14 -13.53
C GLU A 306 11.20 4.98 -14.32
N VAL A 307 10.52 3.85 -14.41
CA VAL A 307 10.96 2.67 -15.17
C VAL A 307 10.81 2.88 -16.67
N ASP A 308 9.70 3.47 -17.14
CA ASP A 308 9.50 3.74 -18.56
C ASP A 308 10.58 4.71 -19.09
N ASP A 309 10.95 5.71 -18.29
CA ASP A 309 11.99 6.68 -18.61
C ASP A 309 13.40 6.07 -18.63
N PHE A 310 13.63 5.00 -17.87
CA PHE A 310 14.93 4.31 -17.79
C PHE A 310 15.43 3.80 -19.16
N VAL A 311 14.52 3.38 -20.05
CA VAL A 311 14.88 2.92 -21.39
C VAL A 311 15.50 4.04 -22.22
N ASN A 312 14.96 5.27 -22.09
CA ASN A 312 15.48 6.44 -22.79
C ASN A 312 16.90 6.77 -22.31
N GLU A 313 17.13 6.71 -21.00
CA GLU A 313 18.44 6.94 -20.40
C GLU A 313 19.51 5.93 -20.85
N ILE A 314 19.12 4.67 -21.07
CA ILE A 314 20.04 3.67 -21.65
C ILE A 314 20.37 4.01 -23.10
N TYR A 315 19.39 4.51 -23.87
CA TYR A 315 19.56 4.85 -25.27
C TYR A 315 20.49 6.06 -25.46
N GLU A 316 20.46 7.04 -24.54
CA GLU A 316 21.29 8.24 -24.59
C GLU A 316 22.79 8.00 -24.34
N ILE A 317 23.19 6.79 -23.95
CA ILE A 317 24.61 6.44 -23.84
C ILE A 317 25.26 6.54 -25.22
N ASP A 318 26.46 7.12 -25.31
CA ASP A 318 27.27 7.22 -26.53
C ASP A 318 27.85 5.85 -26.99
N TRP A 319 27.01 4.81 -27.05
CA TRP A 319 27.42 3.42 -27.30
C TRP A 319 28.05 3.21 -28.68
N TYR A 320 27.70 4.05 -29.65
CA TYR A 320 28.28 4.04 -31.00
C TYR A 320 29.75 4.45 -31.03
N ASN A 321 30.25 5.13 -30.00
CA ASN A 321 31.66 5.50 -29.85
C ASN A 321 32.50 4.40 -29.19
N ALA A 322 31.90 3.27 -28.78
CA ALA A 322 32.63 2.16 -28.19
C ALA A 322 33.56 1.50 -29.23
N ARG A 323 34.81 1.21 -28.84
CA ARG A 323 35.77 0.53 -29.73
C ARG A 323 35.49 -0.95 -29.83
N THR A 324 34.96 -1.53 -28.75
CA THR A 324 34.61 -2.95 -28.68
C THR A 324 33.14 -3.19 -28.97
N SER A 325 32.84 -4.27 -29.69
CA SER A 325 31.44 -4.67 -29.97
C SER A 325 30.69 -5.20 -28.72
N GLN A 326 31.37 -5.33 -27.58
CA GLN A 326 30.78 -5.85 -26.35
C GLN A 326 29.78 -4.87 -25.74
N ILE A 327 30.13 -3.58 -25.67
CA ILE A 327 29.28 -2.55 -25.06
C ILE A 327 27.96 -2.37 -25.83
N PRO A 328 27.96 -2.17 -27.17
CA PRO A 328 26.72 -2.02 -27.93
C PRO A 328 25.79 -3.24 -27.77
N LYS A 329 26.35 -4.47 -27.77
CA LYS A 329 25.57 -5.69 -27.56
C LYS A 329 24.95 -5.73 -26.15
N HIS A 330 25.73 -5.38 -25.13
CA HIS A 330 25.25 -5.36 -23.75
C HIS A 330 24.13 -4.33 -23.55
N ILE A 331 24.29 -3.12 -24.11
CA ILE A 331 23.29 -2.06 -24.07
C ILE A 331 22.01 -2.49 -24.79
N LEU A 332 22.12 -3.12 -25.97
CA LEU A 332 20.95 -3.66 -26.66
C LEU A 332 20.16 -4.65 -25.79
N PHE A 333 20.85 -5.62 -25.16
CA PHE A 333 20.18 -6.56 -24.24
C PHE A 333 19.60 -5.87 -23.01
N MET A 334 20.28 -4.84 -22.50
CA MET A 334 19.79 -4.06 -21.37
C MET A 334 18.51 -3.30 -21.73
N MET A 335 18.46 -2.65 -22.89
CA MET A 335 17.26 -1.98 -23.41
C MET A 335 16.11 -2.98 -23.59
N MET A 336 16.36 -4.12 -24.25
CA MET A 336 15.34 -5.15 -24.45
C MET A 336 14.74 -5.66 -23.12
N ASN A 337 15.55 -5.74 -22.06
CA ASN A 337 15.08 -6.14 -20.75
C ASN A 337 14.36 -5.00 -20.01
N ALA A 338 14.82 -3.76 -20.15
CA ALA A 338 14.21 -2.58 -19.54
C ALA A 338 12.84 -2.23 -20.14
N GLN A 339 12.58 -2.61 -21.39
CA GLN A 339 11.26 -2.46 -22.03
C GLN A 339 10.13 -3.30 -21.42
N ARG A 340 10.44 -4.21 -20.47
CA ARG A 340 9.41 -4.96 -19.74
C ARG A 340 8.70 -4.01 -18.78
N LEU A 341 7.47 -3.65 -19.12
CA LEU A 341 6.61 -2.80 -18.30
C LEU A 341 6.51 -3.34 -16.87
N LEU A 342 6.94 -2.53 -15.90
CA LEU A 342 6.76 -2.79 -14.48
C LEU A 342 5.53 -2.03 -14.00
N TYR A 343 4.48 -2.78 -13.70
CA TYR A 343 3.26 -2.25 -13.11
C TYR A 343 2.77 -3.16 -11.99
N ILE A 344 2.08 -2.55 -11.04
CA ILE A 344 1.39 -3.26 -9.97
C ILE A 344 -0.01 -3.62 -10.46
N SER A 345 -0.44 -4.85 -10.21
CA SER A 345 -1.70 -5.40 -10.71
C SER A 345 -2.58 -5.89 -9.58
N GLY A 346 -3.87 -5.57 -9.62
CA GLY A 346 -4.87 -6.18 -8.74
C GLY A 346 -5.26 -7.57 -9.25
N GLU A 347 -4.61 -8.63 -8.77
CA GLU A 347 -4.80 -10.04 -9.20
C GLU A 347 -4.82 -10.24 -10.74
N GLY A 348 -4.12 -9.38 -11.49
CA GLY A 348 -4.09 -9.41 -12.96
C GLY A 348 -5.32 -8.83 -13.66
N LEU A 349 -6.36 -8.38 -12.93
CA LEU A 349 -7.60 -7.86 -13.49
C LEU A 349 -7.48 -6.41 -13.96
N PHE A 350 -6.77 -5.57 -13.20
CA PHE A 350 -6.54 -4.18 -13.55
C PHE A 350 -5.15 -3.70 -13.10
N LYS A 351 -4.68 -2.63 -13.75
CA LYS A 351 -3.42 -1.97 -13.39
C LYS A 351 -3.67 -0.94 -12.29
N VAL A 352 -2.85 -0.98 -11.25
CA VAL A 352 -2.89 -0.02 -10.14
C VAL A 352 -2.07 1.20 -10.55
N ASN A 353 -2.71 2.16 -11.22
CA ASN A 353 -2.07 3.38 -11.69
C ASN A 353 -3.00 4.59 -11.64
N ARG A 354 -2.46 5.78 -11.94
CA ARG A 354 -3.21 7.05 -11.95
C ARG A 354 -4.46 7.02 -12.84
N LYS A 355 -4.44 6.27 -13.95
CA LYS A 355 -5.60 6.18 -14.86
C LYS A 355 -6.78 5.50 -14.19
N THR A 356 -6.54 4.38 -13.50
CA THR A 356 -7.59 3.67 -12.75
C THR A 356 -8.13 4.53 -11.60
N LEU A 357 -7.26 5.26 -10.90
CA LEU A 357 -7.68 6.21 -9.87
C LEU A 357 -8.61 7.31 -10.43
N LEU A 358 -8.25 7.90 -11.57
CA LEU A 358 -9.07 8.91 -12.23
C LEU A 358 -10.42 8.33 -12.72
N GLN A 359 -10.45 7.09 -13.18
CA GLN A 359 -11.71 6.44 -13.56
C GLN A 359 -12.66 6.31 -12.36
N VAL A 360 -12.13 5.95 -11.20
CA VAL A 360 -12.89 5.89 -9.94
C VAL A 360 -13.43 7.27 -9.57
N LEU A 361 -12.59 8.30 -9.59
CA LEU A 361 -13.01 9.68 -9.28
C LEU A 361 -14.04 10.24 -10.27
N VAL A 362 -13.88 10.00 -11.56
CA VAL A 362 -14.81 10.46 -12.61
C VAL A 362 -16.15 9.74 -12.52
N PHE A 363 -16.15 8.43 -12.21
CA PHE A 363 -17.37 7.69 -11.97
C PHE A 363 -18.22 8.34 -10.86
N PHE A 364 -17.57 8.77 -9.77
CA PHE A 364 -18.27 9.45 -8.67
C PHE A 364 -18.75 10.85 -9.02
N ASN A 365 -17.95 11.66 -9.72
CA ASN A 365 -18.38 12.99 -10.16
C ASN A 365 -19.63 12.92 -11.08
N LYS A 366 -19.72 11.89 -11.93
CA LYS A 366 -20.93 11.66 -12.74
C LYS A 366 -22.15 11.24 -11.92
N LEU A 367 -21.95 10.59 -10.78
CA LEU A 367 -23.01 10.18 -9.87
C LEU A 367 -23.62 11.35 -9.10
N GLU A 368 -22.85 12.42 -8.84
CA GLU A 368 -23.38 13.66 -8.23
C GLU A 368 -24.27 14.49 -9.20
N LEU A 369 -24.20 14.21 -10.50
CA LEU A 369 -24.96 14.92 -11.54
C LEU A 369 -26.31 14.25 -11.89
N ILE A 370 -26.60 13.08 -11.32
CA ILE A 370 -27.84 12.31 -11.51
C ILE A 370 -28.65 12.43 -10.23
#